data_AF-A0A1G0PE83-F1
#
_entry.id   AF-A0A1G0PE83-F1
#
_cell.length_a   1.000
_cell.length_b   1.000
_cell.length_c   1.000
_cell.angle_alpha   90.00
_cell.angle_beta   90.00
_cell.angle_gamma   90.00
#
_symmetry.space_group_name_H-M   'P 1'
#
loop_
_entity.id
_entity.type
_entity.pdbx_description
1 polymer ?
#
loop_
_entity_poly.entity_id
_entity_poly.type
_entity_poly.pdbx_seq_one_letter_code
_entity_poly.pdbx_strand_id
1 'polypeptide(L)'
;MQPERQLATVTTVLEPAMRRRLDAAAQGYFAAVHADSLPHALRTVRERPVQAVLLSPRVVGHYQLSIVGALVSRFPGVPTVALVSEHDPVSSERLLQLGACGVRRLVDVSARDGWHKLRTLVVQPGGGTAALILGTVIPALGNPSEACRRFFELLVRTAPGVATVRALTRALRVRPSTFMSRFFRARLPSPKRYLAATRLLYAAALMEIPGFSVADVAYRLEYSSAQSFGRHVRAVLGATAGEFRQRYTLAVALDEYTSRLIVPYRATFRGFNPLHHGVSETGHVY
;
A
#
# COMPACT_ATOMS: atom_id res chain seq x y z
N MET A 1 -3.36 5.91 30.75
CA MET A 1 -3.60 4.68 29.94
C MET A 1 -3.35 5.01 28.48
N GLN A 2 -2.23 4.55 27.91
CA GLN A 2 -1.99 4.61 26.47
C GLN A 2 -2.97 3.66 25.78
N PRO A 3 -3.62 4.04 24.67
CA PRO A 3 -4.45 3.10 23.91
C PRO A 3 -3.56 1.97 23.39
N GLU A 4 -3.91 0.72 23.68
CA GLU A 4 -3.29 -0.46 23.08
C GLU A 4 -3.28 -0.29 21.56
N ARG A 5 -2.09 -0.28 20.95
CA ARG A 5 -1.95 -0.30 19.49
C ARG A 5 -2.68 -1.53 18.95
N GLN A 6 -3.83 -1.33 18.31
CA GLN A 6 -4.53 -2.43 17.65
C GLN A 6 -3.70 -2.91 16.46
N LEU A 7 -3.08 -4.07 16.63
CA LEU A 7 -2.18 -4.66 15.64
C LEU A 7 -2.94 -5.03 14.37
N ALA A 8 -2.27 -4.92 13.23
CA ALA A 8 -2.75 -5.40 11.95
C ALA A 8 -3.25 -6.85 12.07
N THR A 9 -4.46 -7.18 11.60
CA THR A 9 -4.94 -8.58 11.64
C THR A 9 -4.63 -9.28 10.33
N VAL A 10 -3.98 -10.44 10.40
CA VAL A 10 -3.64 -11.28 9.24
C VAL A 10 -4.27 -12.64 9.44
N THR A 11 -5.04 -13.11 8.46
CA THR A 11 -5.52 -14.50 8.50
C THR A 11 -4.52 -15.42 7.83
N THR A 12 -4.43 -16.66 8.28
CA THR A 12 -3.38 -17.57 7.81
C THR A 12 -3.89 -18.99 7.67
N VAL A 13 -3.40 -19.71 6.67
CA VAL A 13 -3.59 -21.16 6.48
C VAL A 13 -2.21 -21.77 6.31
N LEU A 14 -1.63 -22.21 7.43
CA LEU A 14 -0.23 -22.61 7.55
C LEU A 14 -0.10 -23.90 8.38
N GLU A 15 1.00 -24.63 8.17
CA GLU A 15 1.35 -25.80 8.98
C GLU A 15 1.57 -25.41 10.44
N PRO A 16 1.28 -26.30 11.42
CA PRO A 16 1.45 -25.99 12.84
C PRO A 16 2.84 -25.50 13.23
N ALA A 17 3.90 -26.02 12.60
CA ALA A 17 5.26 -25.56 12.83
C ALA A 17 5.49 -24.11 12.34
N MET A 18 4.91 -23.76 11.19
CA MET A 18 4.99 -22.41 10.63
C MET A 18 4.20 -21.41 11.47
N ARG A 19 3.02 -21.79 12.00
CA ARG A 19 2.20 -20.93 12.87
C ARG A 19 3.02 -20.41 14.06
N ARG A 20 3.69 -21.32 14.78
CA ARG A 20 4.57 -20.96 15.91
C ARG A 20 5.69 -20.01 15.53
N ARG A 21 6.34 -20.24 14.38
CA ARG A 21 7.41 -19.36 13.88
C ARG A 21 6.86 -17.98 13.49
N LEU A 22 5.69 -17.95 12.87
CA LEU A 22 5.01 -16.71 12.50
C LEU A 22 4.63 -15.91 13.74
N ASP A 23 4.05 -16.53 14.77
CA ASP A 23 3.65 -15.83 16.01
C ASP A 23 4.85 -15.15 16.68
N ALA A 24 5.96 -15.88 16.82
CA ALA A 24 7.19 -15.32 17.36
C ALA A 24 7.72 -14.15 16.50
N ALA A 25 7.64 -14.26 15.17
CA ALA A 25 8.08 -13.20 14.25
C ALA A 25 7.11 -12.03 14.12
N ALA A 26 5.83 -12.22 14.47
CA ALA A 26 4.74 -11.26 14.37
C ALA A 26 4.57 -10.42 15.64
N GLN A 27 5.14 -10.87 16.77
CA GLN A 27 5.06 -10.18 18.06
C GLN A 27 5.42 -8.68 17.93
N GLY A 28 4.46 -7.81 18.26
CA GLY A 28 4.61 -6.36 18.16
C GLY A 28 4.42 -5.76 16.76
N TYR A 29 4.16 -6.56 15.74
CA TYR A 29 3.96 -6.13 14.34
C TYR A 29 2.54 -6.35 13.82
N PHE A 30 1.98 -7.54 14.00
CA PHE A 30 0.63 -7.89 13.56
C PHE A 30 0.06 -9.06 14.40
N ALA A 31 -1.26 -9.17 14.48
CA ALA A 31 -1.96 -10.30 15.08
C ALA A 31 -2.31 -11.34 14.00
N ALA A 32 -1.81 -12.57 14.17
CA ALA A 32 -2.15 -13.68 13.29
C ALA A 32 -3.44 -14.38 13.77
N VAL A 33 -4.37 -14.63 12.86
CA VAL A 33 -5.56 -15.46 13.07
C VAL A 33 -5.35 -16.73 12.26
N HIS A 34 -5.02 -17.82 12.94
CA HIS A 34 -4.79 -19.11 12.31
C HIS A 34 -6.11 -19.81 12.00
N ALA A 35 -6.35 -20.04 10.71
CA ALA A 35 -7.46 -20.84 10.23
C ALA A 35 -6.98 -22.25 9.90
N ASP A 36 -7.77 -23.24 10.31
CA ASP A 36 -7.50 -24.65 10.03
C ASP A 36 -7.88 -25.08 8.61
N SER A 37 -8.57 -24.21 7.88
CA SER A 37 -8.95 -24.47 6.48
C SER A 37 -9.15 -23.18 5.70
N LEU A 38 -9.09 -23.26 4.36
CA LEU A 38 -9.40 -22.14 3.46
C LEU A 38 -10.82 -21.59 3.64
N PRO A 39 -11.89 -22.42 3.80
CA PRO A 39 -13.21 -21.93 4.16
C PRO A 39 -13.25 -21.15 5.49
N HIS A 40 -12.49 -21.58 6.49
CA HIS A 40 -12.37 -20.84 7.76
C HIS A 40 -11.67 -19.49 7.52
N ALA A 41 -10.56 -19.44 6.76
CA ALA A 41 -9.91 -18.18 6.40
C ALA A 41 -10.83 -17.23 5.64
N LEU A 42 -11.62 -17.74 4.68
CA LEU A 42 -12.64 -16.97 3.96
C LEU A 42 -13.71 -16.41 4.90
N ARG A 43 -14.15 -17.20 5.87
CA ARG A 43 -15.10 -16.76 6.91
C ARG A 43 -14.47 -15.63 7.74
N THR A 44 -13.22 -15.79 8.18
CA THR A 44 -12.49 -14.74 8.90
C THR A 44 -12.41 -13.45 8.08
N VAL A 45 -12.06 -13.52 6.79
CA VAL A 45 -12.00 -12.34 5.90
C VAL A 45 -13.35 -11.62 5.79
N ARG A 46 -14.46 -12.36 5.87
CA ARG A 46 -15.82 -11.80 5.83
C ARG A 46 -16.25 -11.21 7.16
N GLU A 47 -15.87 -11.83 8.27
CA GLU A 47 -16.33 -11.46 9.61
C GLU A 47 -15.51 -10.35 10.25
N ARG A 48 -14.26 -10.14 9.82
CA ARG A 48 -13.38 -9.12 10.40
C ARG A 48 -12.44 -8.50 9.35
N PRO A 49 -12.01 -7.24 9.53
CA PRO A 49 -11.07 -6.60 8.63
C PRO A 49 -9.68 -7.26 8.73
N VAL A 50 -9.27 -7.94 7.66
CA VAL A 50 -7.93 -8.54 7.54
C VAL A 50 -7.07 -7.79 6.52
N GLN A 51 -5.77 -7.70 6.79
CA GLN A 51 -4.82 -6.93 5.97
C GLN A 51 -4.04 -7.79 4.98
N ALA A 52 -3.98 -9.09 5.21
CA ALA A 52 -3.44 -10.07 4.29
C ALA A 52 -3.98 -11.46 4.62
N VAL A 53 -3.92 -12.34 3.63
CA VAL A 53 -4.07 -13.78 3.82
C VAL A 53 -2.71 -14.43 3.53
N LEU A 54 -2.16 -15.17 4.50
CA LEU A 54 -0.93 -15.95 4.29
C LEU A 54 -1.30 -17.42 4.05
N LEU A 55 -0.82 -17.99 2.95
CA LEU A 55 -1.06 -19.38 2.58
C LEU A 55 0.26 -20.12 2.45
N SER A 56 0.35 -21.31 3.05
CA SER A 56 1.44 -22.23 2.76
C SER A 56 1.06 -23.10 1.58
N PRO A 57 1.91 -23.24 0.54
CA PRO A 57 1.64 -24.18 -0.55
C PRO A 57 1.47 -25.62 -0.03
N ARG A 58 2.14 -25.99 1.06
CA ARG A 58 2.07 -27.36 1.61
C ARG A 58 0.71 -27.72 2.20
N VAL A 59 -0.06 -26.72 2.63
CA VAL A 59 -1.39 -26.93 3.22
C VAL A 59 -2.49 -26.85 2.18
N VAL A 60 -2.25 -26.17 1.05
CA VAL A 60 -3.26 -26.04 -0.01
C VAL A 60 -3.27 -27.29 -0.88
N GLY A 61 -4.33 -28.09 -0.76
CA GLY A 61 -4.55 -29.24 -1.63
C GLY A 61 -5.04 -28.86 -3.03
N HIS A 62 -4.96 -29.80 -3.97
CA HIS A 62 -5.37 -29.60 -5.37
C HIS A 62 -6.83 -29.16 -5.52
N TYR A 63 -7.74 -29.80 -4.80
CA TYR A 63 -9.17 -29.47 -4.84
C TYR A 63 -9.51 -28.10 -4.22
N GLN A 64 -8.57 -27.48 -3.51
CA GLN A 64 -8.80 -26.20 -2.83
C GLN A 64 -8.33 -24.99 -3.66
N LEU A 65 -7.70 -25.21 -4.83
CA LEU A 65 -7.23 -24.12 -5.71
C LEU A 65 -8.38 -23.23 -6.20
N SER A 66 -9.54 -23.79 -6.48
CA SER A 66 -10.75 -23.03 -6.84
C SER A 66 -11.18 -22.08 -5.72
N ILE A 67 -11.05 -22.50 -4.46
CA ILE A 67 -11.35 -21.69 -3.27
C ILE A 67 -10.34 -20.55 -3.13
N VAL A 68 -9.05 -20.81 -3.42
CA VAL A 68 -8.02 -19.76 -3.46
C VAL A 68 -8.32 -18.75 -4.56
N GLY A 69 -8.66 -19.22 -5.76
CA GLY A 69 -9.07 -18.34 -6.86
C GLY A 69 -10.27 -17.47 -6.49
N ALA A 70 -11.27 -18.04 -5.80
CA ALA A 70 -12.43 -17.31 -5.30
C ALA A 70 -12.07 -16.29 -4.22
N LEU A 71 -11.12 -16.61 -3.33
CA LEU A 71 -10.60 -15.66 -2.34
C LEU A 71 -9.94 -14.46 -3.03
N VAL A 72 -9.06 -14.71 -3.99
CA VAL A 72 -8.33 -13.65 -4.73
C VAL A 72 -9.28 -12.79 -5.56
N SER A 73 -10.26 -13.39 -6.25
CA SER A 73 -11.20 -12.66 -7.11
C SER A 73 -12.26 -11.90 -6.31
N ARG A 74 -12.74 -12.45 -5.20
CA ARG A 74 -13.81 -11.84 -4.38
C ARG A 74 -13.30 -10.80 -3.40
N PHE A 75 -12.02 -10.84 -3.04
CA PHE A 75 -11.40 -9.90 -2.09
C PHE A 75 -10.10 -9.28 -2.64
N PRO A 76 -10.12 -8.58 -3.79
CA PRO A 76 -8.92 -8.05 -4.43
C PRO A 76 -8.16 -7.00 -3.58
N GLY A 77 -8.85 -6.39 -2.60
CA GLY A 77 -8.25 -5.47 -1.63
C GLY A 77 -7.42 -6.17 -0.53
N VAL A 78 -7.58 -7.48 -0.34
CA VAL A 78 -6.85 -8.28 0.66
C VAL A 78 -5.77 -9.08 -0.06
N PRO A 79 -4.49 -8.68 0.01
CA PRO A 79 -3.43 -9.41 -0.67
C PRO A 79 -3.30 -10.83 -0.10
N THR A 80 -3.35 -11.81 -1.00
CA THR A 80 -3.00 -13.20 -0.70
C THR A 80 -1.51 -13.40 -0.97
N VAL A 81 -0.79 -13.95 0.00
CA VAL A 81 0.67 -14.12 -0.04
C VAL A 81 0.99 -15.59 0.21
N ALA A 82 1.73 -16.20 -0.71
CA ALA A 82 2.32 -17.51 -0.48
C ALA A 82 3.52 -17.38 0.47
N LEU A 83 3.55 -18.19 1.52
CA LEU A 83 4.63 -18.24 2.50
C LEU A 83 5.38 -19.57 2.35
N VAL A 84 6.68 -19.51 2.13
CA VAL A 84 7.52 -20.70 1.91
C VAL A 84 8.63 -20.75 2.96
N SER A 85 8.80 -21.87 3.65
CA SER A 85 9.96 -22.12 4.52
C SER A 85 10.88 -23.23 4.03
N GLU A 86 10.40 -24.05 3.10
CA GLU A 86 11.10 -25.23 2.61
C GLU A 86 10.84 -25.33 1.10
N HIS A 87 11.88 -25.68 0.36
CA HIS A 87 11.81 -25.83 -1.08
C HIS A 87 11.76 -27.31 -1.42
N ASP A 88 10.55 -27.83 -1.62
CA ASP A 88 10.33 -29.19 -2.10
C ASP A 88 9.57 -29.19 -3.45
N PRO A 89 9.64 -30.28 -4.23
CA PRO A 89 9.00 -30.34 -5.54
C PRO A 89 7.49 -30.11 -5.50
N VAL A 90 6.80 -30.62 -4.47
CA VAL A 90 5.35 -30.48 -4.32
C VAL A 90 4.97 -29.03 -4.03
N SER A 91 5.72 -28.36 -3.15
CA SER A 91 5.56 -26.93 -2.90
C SER A 91 5.80 -26.09 -4.15
N SER A 92 6.80 -26.43 -4.96
CA SER A 92 7.15 -25.67 -6.17
C SER A 92 6.05 -25.77 -7.24
N GLU A 93 5.53 -26.97 -7.48
CA GLU A 93 4.38 -27.17 -8.37
C GLU A 93 3.15 -26.42 -7.86
N ARG A 94 2.90 -26.51 -6.55
CA ARG A 94 1.76 -25.81 -5.93
C ARG A 94 1.87 -24.30 -6.06
N LEU A 95 3.06 -23.72 -5.93
CA LEU A 95 3.27 -22.28 -6.10
C LEU A 95 2.92 -21.81 -7.51
N LEU A 96 3.25 -22.60 -8.54
CA LEU A 96 2.85 -22.31 -9.91
C LEU A 96 1.33 -22.33 -10.07
N GLN A 97 0.67 -23.33 -9.48
CA GLN A 97 -0.79 -23.44 -9.48
C GLN A 97 -1.46 -22.27 -8.73
N LEU A 98 -0.92 -21.88 -7.56
CA LEU A 98 -1.36 -20.69 -6.82
C LEU A 98 -1.18 -19.41 -7.64
N GLY A 99 -0.09 -19.30 -8.40
CA GLY A 99 0.16 -18.22 -9.35
C GLY A 99 -0.93 -18.13 -10.42
N ALA A 100 -1.34 -19.27 -10.99
CA ALA A 100 -2.46 -19.36 -11.94
C ALA A 100 -3.80 -18.95 -11.30
N CYS A 101 -3.99 -19.21 -10.00
CA CYS A 101 -5.15 -18.74 -9.23
C CYS A 101 -5.08 -17.25 -8.85
N GLY A 102 -4.01 -16.53 -9.22
CA GLY A 102 -3.86 -15.09 -8.98
C GLY A 102 -3.07 -14.72 -7.72
N VAL A 103 -2.45 -15.67 -7.01
CA VAL A 103 -1.52 -15.37 -5.92
C VAL A 103 -0.20 -14.86 -6.51
N ARG A 104 -0.01 -13.54 -6.49
CA ARG A 104 1.16 -12.88 -7.12
C ARG A 104 2.25 -12.45 -6.14
N ARG A 105 2.10 -12.76 -4.85
CA ARG A 105 3.07 -12.39 -3.82
C ARG A 105 3.58 -13.66 -3.14
N LEU A 106 4.89 -13.79 -3.09
CA LEU A 106 5.60 -14.88 -2.45
C LEU A 106 6.59 -14.29 -1.44
N VAL A 107 6.65 -14.86 -0.25
CA VAL A 107 7.70 -14.58 0.72
C VAL A 107 8.33 -15.89 1.17
N ASP A 108 9.60 -16.06 0.82
CA ASP A 108 10.44 -17.11 1.36
C ASP A 108 10.98 -16.67 2.74
N VAL A 109 10.52 -17.32 3.80
CA VAL A 109 10.94 -17.11 5.19
C VAL A 109 12.11 -17.99 5.62
N SER A 110 12.61 -18.86 4.74
CA SER A 110 13.88 -19.56 4.93
C SER A 110 15.08 -18.66 4.64
N ALA A 111 14.91 -17.67 3.75
CA ALA A 111 15.90 -16.66 3.47
C ALA A 111 16.20 -15.78 4.70
N ARG A 112 17.45 -15.31 4.82
CA ARG A 112 17.94 -14.48 5.95
C ARG A 112 17.03 -13.28 6.28
N ASP A 113 16.50 -12.61 5.27
CA ASP A 113 15.63 -11.43 5.43
C ASP A 113 14.12 -11.73 5.26
N GLY A 114 13.74 -13.00 5.14
CA GLY A 114 12.38 -13.40 4.78
C GLY A 114 11.30 -12.89 5.75
N TRP A 115 11.57 -13.00 7.05
CA TRP A 115 10.66 -12.48 8.10
C TRP A 115 10.57 -10.95 8.09
N HIS A 116 11.67 -10.25 7.83
CA HIS A 116 11.63 -8.80 7.69
C HIS A 116 10.78 -8.39 6.49
N LYS A 117 10.95 -9.04 5.33
CA LYS A 117 10.13 -8.83 4.12
C LYS A 117 8.65 -9.09 4.39
N LEU A 118 8.32 -10.16 5.11
CA LEU A 118 6.93 -10.46 5.51
C LEU A 118 6.35 -9.33 6.35
N ARG A 119 7.06 -8.87 7.39
CA ARG A 119 6.61 -7.76 8.24
C ARG A 119 6.41 -6.51 7.42
N THR A 120 7.35 -6.15 6.54
CA THR A 120 7.17 -5.00 5.65
C THR A 120 5.93 -5.17 4.77
N LEU A 121 5.68 -6.36 4.20
CA LEU A 121 4.51 -6.57 3.36
C LEU A 121 3.19 -6.38 4.14
N VAL A 122 3.11 -6.96 5.34
CA VAL A 122 1.91 -6.98 6.18
C VAL A 122 1.65 -5.65 6.88
N VAL A 123 2.70 -5.04 7.43
CA VAL A 123 2.61 -3.83 8.26
C VAL A 123 2.46 -2.58 7.39
N GLN A 124 2.85 -2.63 6.11
CA GLN A 124 2.65 -1.50 5.20
C GLN A 124 1.15 -1.26 4.96
N PRO A 125 0.59 -0.11 5.41
CA PRO A 125 -0.79 0.22 5.16
C PRO A 125 -1.02 0.34 3.65
N GLY A 126 -2.04 -0.36 3.15
CA GLY A 126 -2.54 -0.12 1.80
C GLY A 126 -1.78 -0.82 0.68
N GLY A 127 -1.26 -2.03 0.87
CA GLY A 127 -0.74 -2.82 -0.25
C GLY A 127 -1.79 -3.11 -1.35
N GLY A 128 -3.07 -3.22 -0.99
CA GLY A 128 -4.20 -3.29 -1.95
C GLY A 128 -4.62 -1.90 -2.45
N THR A 129 -4.81 -0.95 -1.54
CA THR A 129 -5.16 0.45 -1.87
C THR A 129 -4.13 1.13 -2.78
N ALA A 130 -2.83 0.91 -2.55
CA ALA A 130 -1.74 1.41 -3.39
C ALA A 130 -1.83 0.83 -4.81
N ALA A 131 -2.17 -0.45 -4.94
CA ALA A 131 -2.32 -1.08 -6.25
C ALA A 131 -3.52 -0.49 -7.01
N LEU A 132 -4.64 -0.25 -6.33
CA LEU A 132 -5.80 0.44 -6.91
C LEU A 132 -5.46 1.87 -7.32
N ILE A 133 -4.82 2.65 -6.44
CA ILE A 133 -4.40 4.02 -6.73
C ILE A 133 -3.45 4.04 -7.94
N LEU A 134 -2.42 3.19 -7.96
CA LEU A 134 -1.47 3.14 -9.07
C LEU A 134 -2.10 2.62 -10.36
N GLY A 135 -3.03 1.67 -10.28
CA GLY A 135 -3.79 1.17 -11.42
C GLY A 135 -4.61 2.26 -12.11
N THR A 136 -5.03 3.29 -11.39
CA THR A 136 -5.72 4.47 -11.95
C THR A 136 -4.74 5.58 -12.33
N VAL A 137 -3.81 5.93 -11.45
CA VAL A 137 -2.91 7.09 -11.62
C VAL A 137 -1.91 6.86 -12.75
N ILE A 138 -1.29 5.68 -12.86
CA ILE A 138 -0.24 5.44 -13.86
C ILE A 138 -0.77 5.55 -15.30
N PRO A 139 -1.89 4.89 -15.67
CA PRO A 139 -2.49 5.12 -16.99
C PRO A 139 -2.94 6.57 -17.21
N ALA A 140 -3.44 7.23 -16.15
CA ALA A 140 -3.87 8.62 -16.24
C ALA A 140 -2.70 9.60 -16.52
N LEU A 141 -1.44 9.23 -16.25
CA LEU A 141 -0.27 10.05 -16.60
C LEU A 141 0.00 10.10 -18.12
N GLY A 142 -0.54 9.17 -18.90
CA GLY A 142 -0.23 9.03 -20.33
C GLY A 142 1.15 8.40 -20.54
N ASN A 143 2.07 9.14 -21.17
CA ASN A 143 3.44 8.69 -21.43
C ASN A 143 4.46 9.49 -20.59
N PRO A 144 4.46 9.36 -19.25
CA PRO A 144 5.39 10.10 -18.40
C PRO A 144 6.83 9.63 -18.63
N SER A 145 7.81 10.47 -18.28
CA SER A 145 9.19 10.00 -18.17
C SER A 145 9.31 8.90 -17.11
N GLU A 146 10.34 8.06 -17.19
CA GLU A 146 10.59 7.01 -16.20
C GLU A 146 10.74 7.59 -14.77
N ALA A 147 11.46 8.71 -14.63
CA ALA A 147 11.63 9.36 -13.35
C ALA A 147 10.32 9.93 -12.79
N CYS A 148 9.41 10.43 -13.65
CA CYS A 148 8.09 10.88 -13.25
C CYS A 148 7.21 9.71 -12.79
N ARG A 149 7.17 8.63 -13.58
CA ARG A 149 6.46 7.38 -13.22
C ARG A 149 6.94 6.86 -11.86
N ARG A 150 8.26 6.74 -11.68
CA ARG A 150 8.88 6.27 -10.43
C ARG A 150 8.56 7.19 -9.25
N PHE A 151 8.47 8.50 -9.45
CA PHE A 151 8.05 9.43 -8.41
C PHE A 151 6.63 9.13 -7.92
N PHE A 152 5.64 8.94 -8.82
CA PHE A 152 4.27 8.62 -8.41
C PHE A 152 4.18 7.25 -7.72
N GLU A 153 4.92 6.25 -8.21
CA GLU A 153 5.02 4.94 -7.57
C GLU A 153 5.54 5.04 -6.12
N LEU A 154 6.60 5.82 -5.91
CA LEU A 154 7.18 6.03 -4.58
C LEU A 154 6.29 6.90 -3.69
N LEU A 155 5.67 7.94 -4.25
CA LEU A 155 4.73 8.81 -3.54
C LEU A 155 3.57 8.00 -2.95
N VAL A 156 2.90 7.20 -3.78
CA VAL A 156 1.74 6.40 -3.35
C VAL A 156 2.16 5.44 -2.25
N ARG A 157 3.28 4.71 -2.44
CA ARG A 157 3.76 3.74 -1.44
C ARG A 157 4.17 4.36 -0.11
N THR A 158 4.67 5.59 -0.11
CA THR A 158 5.19 6.26 1.11
C THR A 158 4.17 7.14 1.81
N ALA A 159 3.16 7.64 1.10
CA ALA A 159 2.20 8.62 1.61
C ALA A 159 1.50 8.23 2.94
N PRO A 160 1.10 6.97 3.19
CA PRO A 160 0.44 6.60 4.45
C PRO A 160 1.26 6.94 5.70
N GLY A 161 2.58 6.66 5.66
CA GLY A 161 3.50 6.85 6.77
C GLY A 161 4.36 8.13 6.69
N VAL A 162 4.00 9.07 5.82
CA VAL A 162 4.77 10.30 5.62
C VAL A 162 3.84 11.50 5.57
N ALA A 163 3.88 12.35 6.60
CA ALA A 163 3.04 13.55 6.69
C ALA A 163 3.71 14.83 6.15
N THR A 164 5.02 14.81 5.85
CA THR A 164 5.77 16.02 5.47
C THR A 164 6.61 15.84 4.21
N VAL A 165 6.78 16.93 3.45
CA VAL A 165 7.65 16.94 2.26
C VAL A 165 9.09 16.60 2.64
N ARG A 166 9.57 17.02 3.82
CA ARG A 166 10.93 16.69 4.30
C ARG A 166 11.12 15.18 4.48
N ALA A 167 10.13 14.50 5.04
CA ALA A 167 10.17 13.05 5.18
C ALA A 167 10.02 12.34 3.82
N LEU A 168 9.20 12.87 2.92
CA LEU A 168 9.07 12.37 1.54
C LEU A 168 10.41 12.47 0.80
N THR A 169 11.05 13.63 0.81
CA THR A 169 12.34 13.85 0.13
C THR A 169 13.45 12.97 0.68
N ARG A 170 13.41 12.67 2.00
CA ARG A 170 14.33 11.71 2.62
C ARG A 170 14.10 10.29 2.08
N ALA A 171 12.85 9.85 2.01
CA ALA A 171 12.49 8.54 1.45
C ALA A 171 12.89 8.42 -0.04
N LEU A 172 12.73 9.52 -0.79
CA LEU A 172 13.10 9.61 -2.20
C LEU A 172 14.61 9.86 -2.43
N ARG A 173 15.41 10.06 -1.35
CA ARG A 173 16.84 10.39 -1.39
C ARG A 173 17.19 11.66 -2.20
N VAL A 174 16.28 12.63 -2.28
CA VAL A 174 16.47 13.90 -3.00
C VAL A 174 16.61 15.08 -2.04
N ARG A 175 17.34 16.13 -2.47
CA ARG A 175 17.45 17.37 -1.71
C ARG A 175 16.12 18.14 -1.76
N PRO A 176 15.56 18.61 -0.62
CA PRO A 176 14.25 19.27 -0.59
C PRO A 176 14.15 20.52 -1.47
N SER A 177 15.17 21.39 -1.46
CA SER A 177 15.19 22.62 -2.25
C SER A 177 15.18 22.34 -3.75
N THR A 178 16.02 21.42 -4.21
CA THR A 178 16.08 20.97 -5.61
C THR A 178 14.75 20.35 -6.04
N PHE A 179 14.17 19.50 -5.18
CA PHE A 179 12.91 18.85 -5.45
C PHE A 179 11.76 19.86 -5.62
N MET A 180 11.63 20.82 -4.69
CA MET A 180 10.62 21.88 -4.78
C MET A 180 10.82 22.77 -6.02
N SER A 181 12.06 23.18 -6.30
CA SER A 181 12.40 24.04 -7.44
C SER A 181 12.01 23.40 -8.78
N ARG A 182 12.16 22.08 -8.92
CA ARG A 182 11.79 21.36 -10.14
C ARG A 182 10.29 21.40 -10.44
N PHE A 183 9.45 21.14 -9.44
CA PHE A 183 8.00 21.24 -9.62
C PHE A 183 7.59 22.67 -9.96
N PHE A 184 8.19 23.66 -9.30
CA PHE A 184 7.95 25.08 -9.60
C PHE A 184 8.32 25.45 -11.04
N ARG A 185 9.53 25.09 -11.49
CA ARG A 185 10.01 25.37 -12.86
C ARG A 185 9.17 24.65 -13.91
N ALA A 186 8.71 23.45 -13.62
CA ALA A 186 7.79 22.69 -14.48
C ALA A 186 6.34 23.20 -14.44
N ARG A 187 6.04 24.23 -13.63
CA ARG A 187 4.68 24.76 -13.40
C ARG A 187 3.68 23.68 -12.95
N LEU A 188 4.18 22.68 -12.21
CA LEU A 188 3.38 21.61 -11.63
C LEU A 188 2.87 22.01 -10.24
N PRO A 189 1.76 21.41 -9.77
CA PRO A 189 1.36 21.46 -8.37
C PRO A 189 2.53 21.08 -7.45
N SER A 190 2.66 21.75 -6.29
CA SER A 190 3.80 21.48 -5.41
C SER A 190 3.81 20.02 -4.90
N PRO A 191 4.98 19.46 -4.55
CA PRO A 191 5.06 18.12 -3.97
C PRO A 191 4.20 17.95 -2.71
N LYS A 192 4.05 19.02 -1.92
CA LYS A 192 3.17 19.06 -0.75
C LYS A 192 1.72 18.74 -1.15
N ARG A 193 1.25 19.30 -2.26
CA ARG A 193 -0.13 19.10 -2.75
C ARG A 193 -0.35 17.66 -3.21
N TYR A 194 0.61 17.08 -3.93
CA TYR A 194 0.57 15.66 -4.31
C TYR A 194 0.56 14.73 -3.09
N LEU A 195 1.44 14.97 -2.11
CA LEU A 195 1.47 14.17 -0.87
C LEU A 195 0.16 14.29 -0.08
N ALA A 196 -0.31 15.52 0.12
CA ALA A 196 -1.56 15.81 0.81
C ALA A 196 -2.76 15.08 0.19
N ALA A 197 -2.94 15.22 -1.13
CA ALA A 197 -4.05 14.59 -1.84
C ALA A 197 -3.93 13.06 -1.84
N THR A 198 -2.72 12.51 -2.01
CA THR A 198 -2.49 11.06 -1.96
C THR A 198 -2.86 10.48 -0.59
N ARG A 199 -2.55 11.19 0.50
CA ARG A 199 -2.97 10.80 1.85
C ARG A 199 -4.49 10.79 2.02
N LEU A 200 -5.21 11.68 1.34
CA LEU A 200 -6.67 11.67 1.36
C LEU A 200 -7.26 10.51 0.54
N LEU A 201 -6.58 10.02 -0.51
CA LEU A 201 -6.99 8.76 -1.18
C LEU A 201 -7.00 7.58 -0.20
N TYR A 202 -5.93 7.46 0.60
CA TYR A 202 -5.89 6.45 1.66
C TYR A 202 -6.93 6.68 2.74
N ALA A 203 -7.21 7.94 3.10
CA ALA A 203 -8.26 8.25 4.06
C ALA A 203 -9.65 7.81 3.55
N ALA A 204 -9.97 8.09 2.28
CA ALA A 204 -11.21 7.66 1.65
C ALA A 204 -11.33 6.12 1.65
N ALA A 205 -10.28 5.41 1.22
CA ALA A 205 -10.25 3.95 1.22
C ALA A 205 -10.44 3.33 2.62
N LEU A 206 -9.85 3.94 3.65
CA LEU A 206 -10.02 3.46 5.03
C LEU A 206 -11.42 3.75 5.58
N MET A 207 -12.04 4.86 5.17
CA MET A 207 -13.40 5.22 5.61
C MET A 207 -14.50 4.34 5.00
N GLU A 208 -14.23 3.71 3.84
CA GLU A 208 -15.13 2.72 3.25
C GLU A 208 -15.22 1.42 4.06
N ILE A 209 -14.22 1.15 4.90
CA ILE A 209 -14.22 -0.05 5.74
C ILE A 209 -15.22 0.16 6.89
N PRO A 210 -16.27 -0.67 7.00
CA PRO A 210 -17.22 -0.58 8.11
C PRO A 210 -16.49 -0.67 9.46
N GLY A 211 -16.85 0.22 10.39
CA GLY A 211 -16.27 0.26 11.73
C GLY A 211 -15.07 1.20 11.89
N PHE A 212 -14.45 1.71 10.81
CA PHE A 212 -13.42 2.75 10.95
C PHE A 212 -14.05 4.10 11.27
N SER A 213 -13.71 4.71 12.40
CA SER A 213 -14.09 6.09 12.71
C SER A 213 -13.14 7.09 12.03
N VAL A 214 -13.51 8.38 12.02
CA VAL A 214 -12.62 9.46 11.55
C VAL A 214 -11.32 9.50 12.36
N ALA A 215 -11.38 9.20 13.66
CA ALA A 215 -10.20 9.17 14.53
C ALA A 215 -9.27 8.02 14.18
N ASP A 216 -9.80 6.82 13.92
CA ASP A 216 -9.01 5.64 13.54
C ASP A 216 -8.25 5.88 12.24
N VAL A 217 -8.93 6.50 11.26
CA VAL A 217 -8.32 6.88 9.98
C VAL A 217 -7.20 7.89 10.17
N ALA A 218 -7.40 8.88 11.04
CA ALA A 218 -6.38 9.88 11.35
C ALA A 218 -5.13 9.22 11.96
N TYR A 219 -5.29 8.38 12.99
CA TYR A 219 -4.14 7.74 13.64
C TYR A 219 -3.44 6.74 12.72
N ARG A 220 -4.20 5.99 11.91
CA ARG A 220 -3.64 5.02 10.96
C ARG A 220 -2.82 5.65 9.84
N LEU A 221 -3.08 6.92 9.54
CA LEU A 221 -2.29 7.72 8.61
C LEU A 221 -1.25 8.60 9.33
N GLU A 222 -0.97 8.35 10.60
CA GLU A 222 0.02 9.07 11.41
C GLU A 222 -0.26 10.57 11.57
N TYR A 223 -1.54 10.97 11.54
CA TYR A 223 -1.92 12.29 12.03
C TYR A 223 -1.81 12.31 13.56
N SER A 224 -1.39 13.45 14.13
CA SER A 224 -1.23 13.59 15.58
C SER A 224 -2.56 13.56 16.33
N SER A 225 -3.67 13.88 15.64
CA SER A 225 -5.03 13.82 16.17
C SER A 225 -6.09 13.82 15.07
N ALA A 226 -7.32 13.41 15.39
CA ALA A 226 -8.48 13.53 14.50
C ALA A 226 -8.73 14.99 14.06
N GLN A 227 -8.48 15.97 14.94
CA GLN A 227 -8.60 17.38 14.61
C GLN A 227 -7.55 17.82 13.57
N SER A 228 -6.30 17.33 13.69
CA SER A 228 -5.24 17.63 12.72
C SER A 228 -5.58 17.05 11.34
N PHE A 229 -6.20 15.87 11.28
CA PHE A 229 -6.75 15.31 10.06
C PHE A 229 -7.89 16.18 9.50
N GLY A 230 -8.85 16.60 10.34
CA GLY A 230 -9.94 17.48 9.91
C GLY A 230 -9.45 18.82 9.33
N ARG A 231 -8.42 19.42 9.92
CA ARG A 231 -7.75 20.62 9.35
C ARG A 231 -7.14 20.33 7.99
N HIS A 232 -6.53 19.16 7.81
CA HIS A 232 -5.96 18.77 6.53
C HIS A 232 -7.04 18.59 5.45
N VAL A 233 -8.15 17.91 5.76
CA VAL A 233 -9.32 17.78 4.86
C VAL A 233 -9.83 19.16 4.45
N ARG A 234 -10.02 20.06 5.43
CA ARG A 234 -10.50 21.43 5.16
C ARG A 234 -9.54 22.23 4.29
N ALA A 235 -8.24 22.11 4.51
CA ALA A 235 -7.23 22.82 3.74
C ALA A 235 -7.10 22.33 2.29
N VAL A 236 -7.35 21.03 2.04
CA VAL A 236 -7.19 20.45 0.69
C VAL A 236 -8.49 20.45 -0.11
N LEU A 237 -9.62 20.17 0.54
CA LEU A 237 -10.91 19.96 -0.12
C LEU A 237 -11.99 20.98 0.27
N GLY A 238 -11.73 21.86 1.24
CA GLY A 238 -12.74 22.79 1.76
C GLY A 238 -13.84 22.13 2.61
N ALA A 239 -13.81 20.81 2.77
CA ALA A 239 -14.82 20.03 3.49
C ALA A 239 -14.44 19.79 4.97
N THR A 240 -15.42 19.43 5.79
CA THR A 240 -15.18 18.83 7.11
C THR A 240 -14.84 17.35 7.00
N ALA A 241 -14.27 16.76 8.06
CA ALA A 241 -13.98 15.32 8.08
C ALA A 241 -15.25 14.45 8.02
N GLY A 242 -16.37 14.95 8.56
CA GLY A 242 -17.68 14.28 8.48
C GLY A 242 -18.24 14.29 7.06
N GLU A 243 -18.22 15.44 6.38
CA GLU A 243 -18.61 15.54 4.97
C GLU A 243 -17.69 14.71 4.08
N PHE A 244 -16.40 14.69 4.37
CA PHE A 244 -15.44 13.85 3.65
C PHE A 244 -15.84 12.38 3.73
N ARG A 245 -16.16 11.87 4.93
CA ARG A 245 -16.65 10.50 5.14
C ARG A 245 -17.91 10.19 4.33
N GLN A 246 -18.84 11.14 4.25
CA GLN A 246 -20.12 10.94 3.57
C GLN A 246 -20.00 11.00 2.05
N ARG A 247 -19.10 11.84 1.51
CA ARG A 247 -19.06 12.16 0.09
C ARG A 247 -17.94 11.48 -0.69
N TYR A 248 -16.84 11.09 -0.03
CA TYR A 248 -15.63 10.63 -0.70
C TYR A 248 -15.39 9.14 -0.49
N THR A 249 -15.83 8.36 -1.45
CA THR A 249 -15.31 7.01 -1.71
C THR A 249 -13.90 7.11 -2.30
N LEU A 250 -13.12 6.01 -2.28
CA LEU A 250 -11.83 5.96 -2.96
C LEU A 250 -11.99 6.27 -4.45
N ALA A 251 -13.06 5.77 -5.07
CA ALA A 251 -13.35 6.01 -6.48
C ALA A 251 -13.56 7.50 -6.78
N VAL A 252 -14.41 8.19 -6.00
CA VAL A 252 -14.66 9.63 -6.15
C VAL A 252 -13.40 10.45 -5.90
N ALA A 253 -12.65 10.11 -4.85
CA ALA A 253 -11.40 10.81 -4.54
C ALA A 253 -10.33 10.61 -5.63
N LEU A 254 -10.27 9.42 -6.25
CA LEU A 254 -9.37 9.14 -7.37
C LEU A 254 -9.73 9.90 -8.63
N ASP A 255 -11.02 9.99 -8.96
CA ASP A 255 -11.50 10.78 -10.09
C ASP A 255 -11.12 12.27 -9.93
N GLU A 256 -11.36 12.82 -8.74
CA GLU A 256 -10.98 14.20 -8.44
C GLU A 256 -9.45 14.40 -8.45
N TYR A 257 -8.69 13.46 -7.89
CA TYR A 257 -7.23 13.50 -7.92
C TYR A 257 -6.69 13.53 -9.35
N THR A 258 -7.20 12.65 -10.22
CA THR A 258 -6.73 12.57 -11.60
C THR A 258 -7.14 13.79 -12.42
N SER A 259 -8.41 14.21 -12.34
CA SER A 259 -8.92 15.38 -13.06
C SER A 259 -8.22 16.69 -12.67
N ARG A 260 -7.82 16.85 -11.39
CA ARG A 260 -7.20 18.10 -10.91
C ARG A 260 -5.68 18.09 -10.91
N LEU A 261 -5.04 16.95 -10.63
CA LEU A 261 -3.58 16.88 -10.40
C LEU A 261 -2.81 16.13 -11.48
N ILE A 262 -3.50 15.39 -12.35
CA ILE A 262 -2.85 14.52 -13.34
C ILE A 262 -3.18 14.95 -14.77
N VAL A 263 -4.45 14.87 -15.17
CA VAL A 263 -4.90 15.11 -16.56
C VAL A 263 -4.45 16.46 -17.11
N PRO A 264 -4.56 17.59 -16.37
CA PRO A 264 -4.16 18.90 -16.88
C PRO A 264 -2.65 19.04 -17.16
N TYR A 265 -1.83 18.16 -16.61
CA TYR A 265 -0.37 18.26 -16.63
C TYR A 265 0.32 17.14 -17.41
N ARG A 266 -0.45 16.30 -18.13
CA ARG A 266 0.06 15.15 -18.91
C ARG A 266 1.22 15.51 -19.83
N ALA A 267 1.13 16.64 -20.55
CA ALA A 267 2.18 17.08 -21.45
C ALA A 267 3.50 17.33 -20.71
N THR A 268 3.43 18.00 -19.55
CA THR A 268 4.59 18.28 -18.70
C THR A 268 5.24 17.01 -18.15
N PHE A 269 4.44 16.00 -17.77
CA PHE A 269 4.98 14.76 -17.21
C PHE A 269 5.85 13.94 -18.17
N ARG A 270 5.71 14.12 -19.48
CA ARG A 270 6.51 13.40 -20.49
C ARG A 270 8.01 13.66 -20.35
N GLY A 271 8.39 14.89 -19.99
CA GLY A 271 9.79 15.29 -19.83
C GLY A 271 10.20 15.59 -18.39
N PHE A 272 9.30 15.42 -17.42
CA PHE A 272 9.55 15.86 -16.05
C PHE A 272 10.40 14.86 -15.26
N ASN A 273 11.58 15.28 -14.78
CA ASN A 273 12.50 14.40 -14.05
C ASN A 273 12.66 14.82 -12.58
N PRO A 274 11.68 14.50 -11.71
CA PRO A 274 11.68 14.96 -10.32
C PRO A 274 12.82 14.36 -9.48
N LEU A 275 13.25 13.14 -9.80
CA LEU A 275 14.19 12.35 -9.01
C LEU A 275 15.65 12.46 -9.44
N HIS A 276 15.95 13.18 -10.53
CA HIS A 276 17.33 13.26 -11.04
C HIS A 276 18.28 13.75 -9.95
N HIS A 277 19.33 13.02 -9.61
CA HIS A 277 20.39 13.60 -8.79
C HIS A 277 21.18 14.49 -9.74
N GLY A 278 21.28 15.79 -9.48
CA GLY A 278 22.03 16.68 -10.35
C GLY A 278 23.48 16.20 -10.41
N VAL A 279 23.81 15.37 -11.39
CA VAL A 279 25.16 15.24 -11.90
C VAL A 279 25.32 16.45 -12.79
N SER A 280 26.19 17.35 -12.37
CA SER A 280 26.78 18.29 -13.32
C SER A 280 27.48 17.42 -14.35
N GLU A 281 26.95 17.33 -15.56
CA GLU A 281 27.79 17.13 -16.74
C GLU A 281 28.65 18.40 -16.86
N THR A 282 29.68 18.50 -16.02
CA THR A 282 30.87 19.26 -16.39
C THR A 282 31.56 18.42 -17.46
N GLY A 283 31.27 18.78 -18.71
CA GLY A 283 32.04 18.31 -19.85
C GLY A 283 33.51 18.74 -19.74
N HIS A 284 34.39 17.84 -20.20
CA HIS A 284 35.75 17.95 -20.75
C HIS A 284 36.77 18.84 -20.01
N VAL A 285 38.03 18.45 -19.82
CA VAL A 285 39.06 18.10 -20.81
C VAL A 285 40.21 17.37 -20.11
N TYR A 286 40.68 16.24 -20.67
CA TYR A 286 42.06 16.02 -21.14
C TYR A 286 42.03 14.88 -22.16
#